data_AF-A0A6A6DLU9-F1
#
_entry.id   AF-A0A6A6DLU9-F1
#
_cell.length_a   1.000
_cell.length_b   1.000
_cell.length_c   1.000
_cell.angle_alpha   90.00
_cell.angle_beta   90.00
_cell.angle_gamma   90.00
#
_symmetry.space_group_name_H-M   'P 1'
#
loop_
_entity.id
_entity.type
_entity.pdbx_description
1 polymer ?
#
loop_
_entity_poly.entity_id
_entity_poly.type
_entity_poly.pdbx_seq_one_letter_code
_entity_poly.pdbx_strand_id
1 'polypeptide(L)'
;MERTTANHDVYQADGNTAKPYAILLDGTAVELPTGNLDSVRINGAAGGVRSTVSDLLRWSHALMTRGLPAHEYIDVSRHRLKGCSELFHTAAIIDPTANGGTNYGLGLVRQTTPAALRLISPNRTFFASVLGNNSLSHQVFSHHGNFNGASCSFYLLPESCSAIVLLLNAMGLSEATDWIAQDIIRTLFEFESIDVIKKAHDCVTQFQAWYKLKIQGPFETGRLPASTNRSINDYIGTYRLNGYENFTLWFQPHEDNAEKMELIVNNRPNQKHVLSHYHFDVWEFALASYNEYLKKGYGTYESYVEFLISFQRHTDGTIRALTWCLDGMDVVFTKRD
;
A
#
# COMPACT_ATOMS: atom_id res chain seq x y z
N MET A 1 16.33 -17.32 13.04
CA MET A 1 15.36 -16.21 13.05
C MET A 1 14.64 -16.33 14.37
N GLU A 2 14.91 -15.42 15.31
CA GLU A 2 14.48 -15.52 16.71
C GLU A 2 13.37 -14.50 17.05
N ARG A 3 13.30 -13.43 16.28
CA ARG A 3 12.39 -12.29 16.37
C ARG A 3 11.54 -12.10 15.10
N THR A 4 11.24 -13.19 14.39
CA THR A 4 10.32 -13.19 13.24
C THR A 4 9.04 -13.95 13.59
N THR A 5 7.89 -13.31 13.42
CA THR A 5 6.59 -13.92 13.69
C THR A 5 5.49 -13.34 12.81
N ALA A 6 4.43 -14.11 12.57
CA ALA A 6 3.18 -13.59 12.01
C ALA A 6 2.13 -13.31 13.10
N ASN A 7 2.41 -13.63 14.37
CA ASN A 7 1.49 -13.40 15.49
C ASN A 7 1.68 -12.00 16.07
N HIS A 8 0.58 -11.26 16.24
CA HIS A 8 0.64 -9.87 16.71
C HIS A 8 1.19 -9.73 18.14
N ASP A 9 0.84 -10.67 19.04
CA ASP A 9 1.02 -10.47 20.48
C ASP A 9 2.40 -10.91 21.01
N VAL A 10 3.19 -11.61 20.21
CA VAL A 10 4.42 -12.29 20.66
C VAL A 10 5.50 -11.31 21.14
N TYR A 11 5.51 -10.06 20.63
CA TYR A 11 6.50 -9.04 21.01
C TYR A 11 5.89 -7.81 21.70
N GLN A 12 4.64 -7.90 22.14
CA GLN A 12 4.07 -6.82 22.98
C GLN A 12 4.72 -6.81 24.37
N ALA A 13 5.12 -7.98 24.89
CA ALA A 13 5.62 -8.14 26.25
C ALA A 13 7.01 -7.50 26.50
N ASP A 14 7.84 -7.30 25.46
CA ASP A 14 9.17 -6.71 25.60
C ASP A 14 9.24 -5.23 25.16
N GLY A 15 8.13 -4.67 24.67
CA GLY A 15 8.04 -3.29 24.20
C GLY A 15 8.87 -2.96 22.96
N ASN A 16 9.53 -3.94 22.34
CA ASN A 16 10.42 -3.75 21.20
C ASN A 16 9.67 -3.95 19.88
N THR A 17 8.63 -3.13 19.69
CA THR A 17 7.80 -3.07 18.49
C THR A 17 7.71 -1.62 18.01
N ALA A 18 8.00 -1.38 16.74
CA ALA A 18 7.91 -0.05 16.16
C ALA A 18 6.43 0.35 15.96
N LYS A 19 6.09 1.57 16.37
CA LYS A 19 4.78 2.17 16.11
C LYS A 19 4.73 2.78 14.71
N PRO A 20 3.61 2.71 13.98
CA PRO A 20 3.49 3.29 12.66
C PRO A 20 3.21 4.80 12.72
N TYR A 21 3.78 5.56 11.79
CA TYR A 21 3.60 7.01 11.72
C TYR A 21 3.28 7.50 10.30
N ALA A 22 2.39 8.48 10.20
CA ALA A 22 2.25 9.34 9.03
C ALA A 22 3.12 10.59 9.20
N ILE A 23 3.89 10.96 8.19
CA ILE A 23 4.65 12.22 8.15
C ILE A 23 3.86 13.23 7.33
N LEU A 24 3.44 14.31 7.99
CA LEU A 24 2.69 15.41 7.37
C LEU A 24 3.60 16.30 6.54
N LEU A 25 3.00 17.18 5.73
CA LEU A 25 3.73 18.10 4.84
C LEU A 25 4.72 19.02 5.54
N ASP A 26 4.51 19.33 6.82
CA ASP A 26 5.41 20.14 7.64
C ASP A 26 6.52 19.32 8.33
N GLY A 27 6.57 18.00 8.08
CA GLY A 27 7.49 17.06 8.71
C GLY A 27 7.01 16.49 10.04
N THR A 28 5.85 16.92 10.56
CA THR A 28 5.30 16.40 11.82
C THR A 28 4.92 14.94 11.69
N ALA A 29 5.34 14.10 12.64
CA ALA A 29 4.94 12.71 12.74
C ALA A 29 3.62 12.57 13.52
N VAL A 30 2.68 11.80 12.98
CA VAL A 30 1.41 11.45 13.64
C VAL A 30 1.33 9.94 13.76
N GLU A 31 1.18 9.43 14.98
CA GLU A 31 1.02 8.00 15.22
C GLU A 31 -0.27 7.50 14.58
N LEU A 32 -0.18 6.41 13.81
CA LEU A 32 -1.33 5.74 13.22
C LEU A 32 -1.73 4.52 14.07
N PRO A 33 -2.97 4.05 13.95
CA PRO A 33 -3.37 2.78 14.55
C PRO A 33 -2.55 1.61 13.96
N THR A 34 -2.09 0.70 14.80
CA THR A 34 -1.43 -0.51 14.34
C THR A 34 -2.42 -1.41 13.59
N GLY A 35 -1.99 -1.90 12.43
CA GLY A 35 -2.80 -2.80 11.62
C GLY A 35 -3.03 -4.16 12.24
N ASN A 36 -4.25 -4.67 12.05
CA ASN A 36 -4.64 -6.03 12.37
C ASN A 36 -4.24 -7.00 11.25
N LEU A 37 -2.96 -7.04 10.89
CA LEU A 37 -2.38 -8.06 10.01
C LEU A 37 -1.63 -9.08 10.87
N ASP A 38 -2.15 -10.30 10.94
CA ASP A 38 -1.54 -11.41 11.66
C ASP A 38 -2.04 -12.77 11.17
N SER A 39 -1.37 -13.82 11.62
CA SER A 39 -1.58 -15.22 11.24
C SER A 39 -3.02 -15.74 11.37
N VAL A 40 -3.84 -15.11 12.22
CA VAL A 40 -5.23 -15.53 12.48
C VAL A 40 -6.26 -14.81 11.62
N ARG A 41 -5.84 -13.80 10.84
CA ARG A 41 -6.72 -13.03 9.94
C ARG A 41 -6.39 -13.33 8.48
N ILE A 42 -7.39 -13.16 7.62
CA ILE A 42 -7.30 -13.50 6.20
C ILE A 42 -6.14 -12.78 5.47
N ASN A 43 -5.83 -11.55 5.86
CA ASN A 43 -4.74 -10.75 5.27
C ASN A 43 -3.36 -11.03 5.90
N GLY A 44 -3.30 -11.92 6.90
CA GLY A 44 -2.06 -12.26 7.61
C GLY A 44 -0.96 -12.80 6.70
N ALA A 45 -1.33 -13.67 5.76
CA ALA A 45 -0.37 -14.26 4.84
C ALA A 45 0.23 -13.24 3.85
N ALA A 46 -0.48 -12.14 3.58
CA ALA A 46 -0.04 -11.12 2.63
C ALA A 46 0.95 -10.10 3.24
N GLY A 47 0.91 -9.88 4.55
CA GLY A 47 1.74 -8.82 5.17
C GLY A 47 1.81 -8.84 6.70
N GLY A 48 1.40 -9.93 7.35
CA GLY A 48 1.37 -10.04 8.81
C GLY A 48 2.71 -10.35 9.47
N VAL A 49 3.75 -10.64 8.67
CA VAL A 49 5.09 -10.96 9.19
C VAL A 49 5.75 -9.70 9.77
N ARG A 50 6.15 -9.81 11.04
CA ARG A 50 6.97 -8.84 11.76
C ARG A 50 8.34 -9.44 11.97
N SER A 51 9.39 -8.65 11.75
CA SER A 51 10.77 -9.11 11.84
C SER A 51 11.70 -7.96 12.22
N THR A 52 12.99 -8.27 12.31
CA THR A 52 14.07 -7.32 12.54
C THR A 52 15.03 -7.33 11.36
N VAL A 53 15.82 -6.26 11.20
CA VAL A 53 16.89 -6.23 10.20
C VAL A 53 17.82 -7.44 10.33
N SER A 54 18.18 -7.80 11.56
CA SER A 54 19.06 -8.95 11.84
C SER A 54 18.49 -10.27 11.34
N ASP A 55 17.20 -10.54 11.57
CA ASP A 55 16.58 -11.78 11.13
C ASP A 55 16.30 -11.84 9.64
N LEU A 56 15.91 -10.72 9.03
CA LEU A 56 15.76 -10.65 7.59
C LEU A 56 17.11 -10.79 6.88
N LEU A 57 18.21 -10.26 7.42
CA LEU A 57 19.55 -10.51 6.88
C LEU A 57 19.98 -11.98 7.01
N ARG A 58 19.64 -12.65 8.12
CA ARG A 58 19.85 -14.12 8.25
C ARG A 58 19.03 -14.87 7.21
N TRP A 59 17.80 -14.44 6.95
CA TRP A 59 16.96 -15.01 5.91
C TRP A 59 17.55 -14.79 4.52
N SER A 60 17.99 -13.57 4.19
CA SER A 60 18.69 -13.24 2.94
C SER A 60 19.91 -14.13 2.72
N HIS A 61 20.75 -14.27 3.75
CA HIS A 61 21.92 -15.13 3.70
C HIS A 61 21.54 -16.58 3.43
N ALA A 62 20.51 -17.10 4.11
CA ALA A 62 20.03 -18.46 3.89
C ALA A 62 19.47 -18.66 2.47
N LEU A 63 18.75 -17.68 1.93
CA LEU A 63 18.24 -17.70 0.56
C LEU A 63 19.37 -17.71 -0.48
N MET A 64 20.38 -16.86 -0.32
CA MET A 64 21.49 -16.77 -1.27
C MET A 64 22.43 -17.97 -1.21
N THR A 65 22.70 -18.51 -0.01
CA THR A 65 23.65 -19.62 0.16
C THR A 65 23.03 -21.01 -0.01
N ARG A 66 21.72 -21.16 0.24
CA ARG A 66 21.03 -22.47 0.26
C ARG A 66 19.79 -22.54 -0.64
N GLY A 67 19.31 -21.41 -1.16
CA GLY A 67 18.13 -21.30 -2.00
C GLY A 67 18.45 -21.14 -3.49
N LEU A 68 19.46 -20.33 -3.84
CA LEU A 68 19.77 -20.06 -5.26
C LEU A 68 20.24 -21.30 -6.03
N PRO A 69 19.76 -21.49 -7.28
CA PRO A 69 20.31 -22.49 -8.19
C PRO A 69 21.68 -22.04 -8.72
N ALA A 70 22.75 -22.68 -8.23
CA ALA A 70 24.12 -22.62 -8.76
C ALA A 70 24.74 -21.20 -8.88
N HIS A 71 25.20 -20.66 -7.76
CA HIS A 71 26.35 -19.74 -7.75
C HIS A 71 27.57 -20.48 -7.15
N GLU A 72 28.79 -20.07 -7.49
CA GLU A 72 30.05 -20.63 -6.97
C GLU A 72 30.17 -20.62 -5.42
N TYR A 73 29.29 -19.87 -4.74
CA TYR A 73 29.19 -19.77 -3.28
C TYR A 73 28.22 -20.77 -2.63
N ILE A 74 27.83 -21.85 -3.31
CA ILE A 74 27.11 -22.94 -2.64
C ILE A 74 28.08 -23.62 -1.68
N ASP A 75 27.87 -23.40 -0.38
CA ASP A 75 28.41 -24.27 0.65
C ASP A 75 27.76 -25.65 0.49
N VAL A 76 28.42 -26.53 -0.28
CA VAL A 76 27.99 -27.90 -0.57
C VAL A 76 27.84 -28.75 0.70
N SER A 77 28.37 -28.29 1.84
CA SER A 77 28.18 -28.95 3.13
C SER A 77 26.81 -28.69 3.77
N ARG A 78 26.04 -27.70 3.26
CA ARG A 78 24.73 -27.32 3.81
C ARG A 78 23.59 -27.85 2.97
N HIS A 79 22.63 -28.51 3.63
CA HIS A 79 21.39 -28.95 3.02
C HIS A 79 20.63 -27.76 2.40
N ARG A 80 20.23 -27.90 1.13
CA ARG A 80 19.36 -26.93 0.45
C ARG A 80 18.07 -26.71 1.23
N LEU A 81 17.58 -25.48 1.22
CA LEU A 81 16.26 -25.20 1.78
C LEU A 81 15.20 -25.74 0.81
N LYS A 82 14.39 -26.69 1.27
CA LYS A 82 13.32 -27.30 0.47
C LYS A 82 12.36 -26.21 -0.02
N GLY A 83 12.09 -26.18 -1.33
CA GLY A 83 11.14 -25.23 -1.94
C GLY A 83 11.64 -23.79 -2.09
N CYS A 84 12.89 -23.48 -1.71
CA CYS A 84 13.41 -22.10 -1.79
C CYS A 84 14.05 -21.76 -3.13
N SER A 85 14.44 -22.75 -3.94
CA SER A 85 14.93 -22.50 -5.30
C SER A 85 13.86 -21.93 -6.22
N GLU A 86 12.63 -22.37 -5.99
CA GLU A 86 11.44 -21.99 -6.74
C GLU A 86 11.10 -20.51 -6.54
N LEU A 87 11.48 -19.92 -5.40
CA LEU A 87 11.30 -18.49 -5.12
C LEU A 87 12.00 -17.59 -6.16
N PHE A 88 13.07 -18.09 -6.78
CA PHE A 88 13.85 -17.35 -7.77
C PHE A 88 13.39 -17.61 -9.20
N HIS A 89 12.42 -18.51 -9.40
CA HIS A 89 11.83 -18.74 -10.71
C HIS A 89 10.85 -17.62 -11.07
N THR A 90 10.86 -17.23 -12.33
CA THR A 90 9.95 -16.23 -12.88
C THR A 90 8.62 -16.90 -13.24
N ALA A 91 7.50 -16.32 -12.81
CA ALA A 91 6.16 -16.82 -13.13
C ALA A 91 5.39 -15.89 -14.08
N ALA A 92 5.57 -14.57 -13.93
CA ALA A 92 4.94 -13.56 -14.77
C ALA A 92 6.00 -12.60 -15.34
N ILE A 93 5.89 -12.31 -16.64
CA ILE A 93 6.67 -11.26 -17.29
C ILE A 93 5.87 -9.96 -17.13
N ILE A 94 6.44 -9.00 -16.41
CA ILE A 94 5.81 -7.71 -16.13
C ILE A 94 6.16 -6.70 -17.23
N ASP A 95 7.44 -6.66 -17.62
CA ASP A 95 7.91 -5.84 -18.74
C ASP A 95 8.86 -6.68 -19.60
N PRO A 96 8.40 -7.13 -20.79
CA PRO A 96 9.22 -7.91 -21.71
C PRO A 96 10.25 -7.05 -22.45
N THR A 97 10.13 -5.72 -22.41
CA THR A 97 11.01 -4.78 -23.13
C THR A 97 12.22 -4.36 -22.30
N ALA A 98 12.17 -4.54 -20.98
CA ALA A 98 13.30 -4.32 -20.09
C ALA A 98 14.45 -5.30 -20.36
N ASN A 99 15.69 -4.85 -20.21
CA ASN A 99 16.87 -5.70 -20.39
C ASN A 99 16.83 -6.90 -19.42
N GLY A 100 16.93 -8.13 -19.94
CA GLY A 100 16.78 -9.36 -19.15
C GLY A 100 15.36 -9.66 -18.62
N GLY A 101 14.38 -8.83 -19.00
CA GLY A 101 12.99 -8.86 -18.57
C GLY A 101 12.78 -8.44 -17.11
N THR A 102 11.72 -7.66 -16.85
CA THR A 102 11.21 -7.50 -15.47
C THR A 102 10.20 -8.59 -15.20
N ASN A 103 10.43 -9.39 -14.17
CA ASN A 103 9.62 -10.56 -13.85
C ASN A 103 9.16 -10.56 -12.40
N TYR A 104 8.08 -11.28 -12.11
CA TYR A 104 7.63 -11.55 -10.75
C TYR A 104 7.39 -13.05 -10.56
N GLY A 105 7.75 -13.59 -9.40
CA GLY A 105 7.54 -15.00 -9.06
C GLY A 105 7.60 -15.24 -7.56
N LEU A 106 6.61 -15.97 -7.03
CA LEU A 106 6.52 -16.40 -5.62
C LEU A 106 6.92 -15.34 -4.57
N GLY A 107 6.57 -14.08 -4.81
CA GLY A 107 6.85 -12.98 -3.89
C GLY A 107 8.14 -12.20 -4.16
N LEU A 108 8.88 -12.47 -5.24
CA LEU A 108 10.07 -11.70 -5.60
C LEU A 108 9.91 -11.07 -6.98
N VAL A 109 10.24 -9.78 -7.05
CA VAL A 109 10.55 -9.09 -8.31
C VAL A 109 11.97 -9.49 -8.72
N ARG A 110 12.15 -9.94 -9.96
CA ARG A 110 13.46 -10.16 -10.58
C ARG A 110 13.66 -9.14 -11.70
N GLN A 111 14.76 -8.40 -11.61
CA GLN A 111 15.19 -7.43 -12.61
C GLN A 111 16.68 -7.59 -12.92
N THR A 112 17.11 -7.08 -14.07
CA THR A 112 18.52 -7.01 -14.47
C THR A 112 18.84 -5.55 -14.81
N THR A 113 19.88 -4.96 -14.25
CA THR A 113 20.28 -3.59 -14.61
C THR A 113 20.80 -3.54 -16.06
N PRO A 114 20.61 -2.45 -16.83
CA PRO A 114 19.97 -1.20 -16.42
C PRO A 114 18.47 -1.33 -16.19
N ALA A 115 17.98 -0.92 -15.02
CA ALA A 115 16.57 -1.05 -14.65
C ALA A 115 16.15 -0.03 -13.57
N ALA A 116 14.86 0.29 -13.55
CA ALA A 116 14.23 1.00 -12.45
C ALA A 116 13.75 -0.01 -11.38
N LEU A 117 14.50 -0.13 -10.28
CA LEU A 117 14.37 -1.21 -9.27
C LEU A 117 13.23 -1.04 -8.25
N ARG A 118 12.12 -0.43 -8.68
CA ARG A 118 11.06 0.10 -7.80
C ARG A 118 9.66 -0.41 -8.14
N LEU A 119 9.57 -1.49 -8.91
CA LEU A 119 8.33 -1.91 -9.57
C LEU A 119 7.11 -1.93 -8.61
N ILE A 120 7.32 -2.42 -7.39
CA ILE A 120 6.28 -2.54 -6.36
C ILE A 120 6.45 -1.55 -5.20
N SER A 121 7.37 -0.59 -5.32
CA SER A 121 7.52 0.53 -4.39
C SER A 121 6.37 1.54 -4.55
N PRO A 122 5.93 2.24 -3.49
CA PRO A 122 5.05 3.40 -3.62
C PRO A 122 5.63 4.51 -4.52
N ASN A 123 6.96 4.61 -4.63
CA ASN A 123 7.60 5.56 -5.55
C ASN A 123 7.46 5.16 -7.03
N ARG A 124 6.84 4.02 -7.38
CA ARG A 124 6.64 3.58 -8.78
C ARG A 124 5.86 4.58 -9.62
N THR A 125 4.95 5.33 -8.98
CA THR A 125 4.07 6.31 -9.61
C THR A 125 4.82 7.59 -9.99
N PHE A 126 6.03 7.79 -9.47
CA PHE A 126 6.83 9.02 -9.59
C PHE A 126 8.23 8.73 -10.18
N PHE A 127 8.92 9.78 -10.62
CA PHE A 127 10.20 9.74 -11.39
C PHE A 127 11.07 8.49 -11.17
N ALA A 128 11.18 7.62 -12.18
CA ALA A 128 11.97 6.38 -12.14
C ALA A 128 13.39 6.52 -12.71
N SER A 129 14.40 6.68 -11.84
CA SER A 129 15.79 6.60 -12.29
C SER A 129 16.16 5.16 -12.66
N VAL A 130 16.69 4.98 -13.87
CA VAL A 130 17.31 3.72 -14.29
C VAL A 130 18.69 3.61 -13.64
N LEU A 131 18.93 2.55 -12.88
CA LEU A 131 20.24 2.26 -12.30
C LEU A 131 21.11 1.50 -13.31
N GLY A 132 22.42 1.73 -13.28
CA GLY A 132 23.39 0.95 -14.07
C GLY A 132 23.39 1.24 -15.56
N ASN A 133 22.87 2.40 -15.99
CA ASN A 133 22.98 2.80 -17.39
C ASN A 133 24.46 2.85 -17.81
N ASN A 134 24.79 2.33 -18.99
CA ASN A 134 26.17 2.21 -19.47
C ASN A 134 27.13 1.42 -18.53
N SER A 135 26.59 0.62 -17.60
CA SER A 135 27.37 -0.22 -16.68
C SER A 135 27.15 -1.71 -16.98
N LEU A 136 27.93 -2.59 -16.35
CA LEU A 136 27.65 -4.03 -16.39
C LEU A 136 26.27 -4.33 -15.80
N SER A 137 25.61 -5.32 -16.39
CA SER A 137 24.31 -5.80 -15.94
C SER A 137 24.45 -6.65 -14.67
N HIS A 138 23.61 -6.37 -13.68
CA HIS A 138 23.52 -7.12 -12.43
C HIS A 138 22.08 -7.59 -12.20
N GLN A 139 21.92 -8.84 -11.77
CA GLN A 139 20.65 -9.38 -11.36
C GLN A 139 20.29 -8.86 -9.97
N VAL A 140 19.03 -8.46 -9.82
CA VAL A 140 18.49 -7.96 -8.56
C VAL A 140 17.18 -8.66 -8.29
N PHE A 141 17.06 -9.24 -7.10
CA PHE A 141 15.78 -9.68 -6.56
C PHE A 141 15.32 -8.71 -5.50
N SER A 142 14.02 -8.38 -5.49
CA SER A 142 13.49 -7.45 -4.50
C SER A 142 12.06 -7.76 -4.07
N HIS A 143 11.72 -7.30 -2.88
CA HIS A 143 10.35 -7.14 -2.43
C HIS A 143 10.20 -5.86 -1.62
N HIS A 144 9.11 -5.14 -1.83
CA HIS A 144 8.71 -3.99 -1.01
C HIS A 144 7.46 -4.32 -0.23
N GLY A 145 7.37 -3.83 0.99
CA GLY A 145 6.17 -3.88 1.80
C GLY A 145 5.77 -2.48 2.18
N ASN A 146 4.48 -2.20 2.11
CA ASN A 146 3.90 -0.97 2.62
C ASN A 146 2.66 -1.32 3.42
N PHE A 147 2.60 -0.84 4.65
CA PHE A 147 1.42 -0.95 5.47
C PHE A 147 1.27 0.30 6.34
N ASN A 148 0.15 1.02 6.20
CA ASN A 148 -0.25 2.21 6.97
C ASN A 148 0.74 2.68 8.05
N GLY A 149 1.66 3.55 7.63
CA GLY A 149 2.66 4.17 8.49
C GLY A 149 3.92 3.35 8.74
N ALA A 150 4.15 2.28 8.00
CA ALA A 150 5.38 1.51 7.99
C ALA A 150 5.67 1.00 6.57
N SER A 151 6.95 0.91 6.24
CA SER A 151 7.43 0.40 4.95
C SER A 151 8.68 -0.43 5.12
N CYS A 152 8.91 -1.30 4.15
CA CYS A 152 10.14 -2.05 4.07
C CYS A 152 10.61 -2.22 2.63
N SER A 153 11.91 -2.40 2.48
CA SER A 153 12.52 -2.80 1.22
C SER A 153 13.56 -3.86 1.48
N PHE A 154 13.53 -4.88 0.64
CA PHE A 154 14.35 -6.06 0.71
C PHE A 154 14.96 -6.29 -0.67
N TYR A 155 16.28 -6.36 -0.74
CA TYR A 155 17.02 -6.65 -1.97
C TYR A 155 18.02 -7.78 -1.75
N LEU A 156 18.13 -8.67 -2.74
CA LEU A 156 19.18 -9.67 -2.85
C LEU A 156 19.97 -9.41 -4.12
N LEU A 157 21.29 -9.42 -3.99
CA LEU A 157 22.27 -9.12 -5.03
C LEU A 157 23.24 -10.31 -5.11
N PRO A 158 22.88 -11.36 -5.85
CA PRO A 158 23.62 -12.62 -5.85
C PRO A 158 25.10 -12.47 -6.23
N GLU A 159 25.40 -11.66 -7.23
CA GLU A 159 26.75 -11.51 -7.80
C GLU A 159 27.74 -10.94 -6.78
N SER A 160 27.29 -10.06 -5.89
CA SER A 160 28.10 -9.49 -4.81
C SER A 160 27.86 -10.17 -3.46
N CYS A 161 27.09 -11.27 -3.43
CA CYS A 161 26.68 -11.96 -2.21
C CYS A 161 26.11 -11.01 -1.15
N SER A 162 25.40 -9.97 -1.58
CA SER A 162 24.97 -8.87 -0.74
C SER A 162 23.45 -8.84 -0.59
N ALA A 163 22.99 -8.36 0.56
CA ALA A 163 21.58 -8.14 0.82
C ALA A 163 21.37 -6.79 1.48
N ILE A 164 20.27 -6.13 1.13
CA ILE A 164 19.87 -4.85 1.70
C ILE A 164 18.50 -5.04 2.34
N VAL A 165 18.41 -4.70 3.62
CA VAL A 165 17.16 -4.75 4.38
C VAL A 165 16.95 -3.40 5.03
N LEU A 166 15.86 -2.74 4.68
CA LEU A 166 15.46 -1.45 5.23
C LEU A 166 14.05 -1.58 5.82
N LEU A 167 13.91 -1.22 7.08
CA LEU A 167 12.64 -1.21 7.81
C LEU A 167 12.41 0.21 8.32
N LEU A 168 11.29 0.81 7.96
CA LEU A 168 10.91 2.17 8.35
C LEU A 168 9.52 2.14 8.96
N ASN A 169 9.32 2.91 10.02
CA ASN A 169 8.04 3.00 10.74
C ASN A 169 7.36 4.35 10.49
N ALA A 170 7.57 4.94 9.32
CA ALA A 170 7.02 6.21 8.93
C ALA A 170 6.73 6.22 7.42
N MET A 171 5.66 6.88 7.01
CA MET A 171 5.29 7.04 5.60
C MET A 171 4.62 8.40 5.36
N GLY A 172 4.65 8.91 4.14
CA GLY A 172 3.70 9.94 3.70
C GLY A 172 4.18 10.76 2.52
N LEU A 173 5.40 11.28 2.62
CA LEU A 173 5.91 12.28 1.66
C LEU A 173 6.74 11.68 0.52
N SER A 174 7.29 10.48 0.74
CA SER A 174 7.98 9.64 -0.24
C SER A 174 8.27 8.28 0.41
N GLU A 175 8.67 7.29 -0.38
CA GLU A 175 9.21 6.04 0.16
C GLU A 175 10.73 6.14 0.35
N ALA A 176 11.18 6.37 1.58
CA ALA A 176 12.60 6.58 1.87
C ALA A 176 13.43 5.28 1.75
N THR A 177 12.85 4.12 2.03
CA THR A 177 13.58 2.84 1.93
C THR A 177 14.03 2.57 0.50
N ASP A 178 13.22 2.94 -0.50
CA ASP A 178 13.58 2.81 -1.92
C ASP A 178 14.74 3.75 -2.31
N TRP A 179 14.71 5.01 -1.87
CA TRP A 179 15.79 5.97 -2.13
C TRP A 179 17.13 5.51 -1.53
N ILE A 180 17.10 5.09 -0.26
CA ILE A 180 18.29 4.59 0.45
C ILE A 180 18.82 3.31 -0.22
N ALA A 181 17.93 2.37 -0.57
CA ALA A 181 18.36 1.14 -1.23
C ALA A 181 19.03 1.41 -2.58
N GLN A 182 18.46 2.29 -3.40
CA GLN A 182 19.06 2.63 -4.69
C GLN A 182 20.42 3.32 -4.53
N ASP A 183 20.61 4.15 -3.50
CA ASP A 183 21.91 4.78 -3.20
C ASP A 183 22.98 3.74 -2.79
N ILE A 184 22.60 2.79 -1.93
CA ILE A 184 23.48 1.68 -1.54
C ILE A 184 23.85 0.82 -2.76
N ILE A 185 22.88 0.49 -3.62
CA ILE A 185 23.12 -0.33 -4.83
C ILE A 185 24.06 0.41 -5.80
N ARG A 186 23.88 1.73 -6.00
CA ARG A 186 24.79 2.53 -6.83
C ARG A 186 26.21 2.50 -6.28
N THR A 187 26.35 2.64 -4.97
CA THR A 187 27.65 2.60 -4.31
C THR A 187 28.30 1.22 -4.44
N LEU A 188 27.52 0.15 -4.24
CA LEU A 188 28.01 -1.23 -4.28
C LEU A 188 28.54 -1.66 -5.66
N PHE A 189 27.91 -1.18 -6.74
CA PHE A 189 28.29 -1.53 -8.12
C PHE A 189 28.93 -0.37 -8.88
N GLU A 190 29.33 0.70 -8.18
CA GLU A 190 29.97 1.88 -8.76
C GLU A 190 29.20 2.50 -9.95
N PHE A 191 27.86 2.45 -9.89
CA PHE A 191 27.02 3.10 -10.88
C PHE A 191 27.06 4.62 -10.74
N GLU A 192 26.62 5.33 -11.80
CA GLU A 192 26.47 6.78 -11.78
C GLU A 192 25.64 7.26 -10.57
N SER A 193 26.23 8.18 -9.80
CA SER A 193 25.60 8.79 -8.63
C SER A 193 24.57 9.83 -9.05
N ILE A 194 23.52 9.96 -8.23
CA ILE A 194 22.49 10.99 -8.37
C ILE A 194 22.32 11.72 -7.04
N ASP A 195 21.79 12.94 -7.10
CA ASP A 195 21.37 13.65 -5.89
C ASP A 195 20.06 13.05 -5.34
N VAL A 196 20.19 11.98 -4.55
CA VAL A 196 19.07 11.24 -3.96
C VAL A 196 18.22 12.13 -3.06
N ILE A 197 18.84 13.05 -2.31
CA ILE A 197 18.13 13.96 -1.41
C ILE A 197 17.24 14.91 -2.20
N LYS A 198 17.78 15.52 -3.26
CA LYS A 198 16.98 16.35 -4.17
C LYS A 198 15.82 15.56 -4.78
N LYS A 199 16.05 14.33 -5.24
CA LYS A 199 14.99 13.48 -5.82
C LYS A 199 13.91 13.12 -4.80
N ALA A 200 14.27 12.87 -3.55
CA ALA A 200 13.31 12.64 -2.48
C ALA A 200 12.43 13.89 -2.25
N HIS A 201 13.03 15.09 -2.23
CA HIS A 201 12.28 16.36 -2.14
C HIS A 201 11.37 16.62 -3.34
N ASP A 202 11.84 16.36 -4.56
CA ASP A 202 11.03 16.47 -5.78
C ASP A 202 9.80 15.53 -5.72
N CYS A 203 9.95 14.37 -5.07
CA CYS A 203 8.87 13.40 -4.90
C CYS A 203 7.73 13.95 -4.03
N VAL A 204 8.05 14.70 -2.95
CA VAL A 204 7.04 15.33 -2.08
C VAL A 204 6.09 16.23 -2.87
N THR A 205 6.67 17.07 -3.74
CA THR A 205 5.89 17.97 -4.61
C THR A 205 5.03 17.18 -5.59
N GLN A 206 5.54 16.06 -6.13
CA GLN A 206 4.79 15.20 -7.05
C GLN A 206 3.61 14.50 -6.36
N PHE A 207 3.78 14.01 -5.13
CA PHE A 207 2.70 13.42 -4.34
C PHE A 207 1.57 14.44 -4.06
N GLN A 208 1.93 15.67 -3.69
CA GLN A 208 0.95 16.75 -3.52
C GLN A 208 0.22 17.08 -4.82
N ALA A 209 0.96 17.20 -5.93
CA ALA A 209 0.39 17.48 -7.23
C ALA A 209 -0.54 16.35 -7.68
N TRP A 210 -0.16 15.10 -7.44
CA TRP A 210 -0.97 13.92 -7.70
C TRP A 210 -2.29 13.97 -6.90
N TYR A 211 -2.23 14.22 -5.58
CA TYR A 211 -3.43 14.30 -4.75
C TYR A 211 -4.39 15.38 -5.25
N LYS A 212 -3.85 16.56 -5.59
CA LYS A 212 -4.64 17.64 -6.18
C LYS A 212 -5.26 17.25 -7.52
N LEU A 213 -4.50 16.60 -8.39
CA LEU A 213 -4.94 16.23 -9.73
C LEU A 213 -5.95 15.07 -9.74
N LYS A 214 -5.79 14.08 -8.86
CA LYS A 214 -6.54 12.82 -8.88
C LYS A 214 -7.70 12.77 -7.91
N ILE A 215 -7.61 13.52 -6.81
CA ILE A 215 -8.59 13.48 -5.74
C ILE A 215 -9.27 14.84 -5.61
N GLN A 216 -8.55 15.86 -5.13
CA GLN A 216 -9.17 17.13 -4.74
C GLN A 216 -9.80 17.89 -5.91
N GLY A 217 -9.05 18.10 -6.99
CA GLY A 217 -9.52 18.84 -8.18
C GLY A 217 -10.75 18.21 -8.81
N PRO A 218 -10.73 16.91 -9.15
CA PRO A 218 -11.91 16.21 -9.66
C PRO A 218 -13.12 16.26 -8.73
N PHE A 219 -12.91 16.21 -7.40
CA PHE A 219 -13.96 16.42 -6.40
C PHE A 219 -14.62 17.79 -6.50
N GLU A 220 -13.82 18.83 -6.62
CA GLU A 220 -14.31 20.21 -6.68
C GLU A 220 -15.05 20.46 -8.00
N THR A 221 -14.50 19.99 -9.13
CA THR A 221 -15.09 20.20 -10.46
C THR A 221 -16.31 19.33 -10.73
N GLY A 222 -16.38 18.13 -10.12
CA GLY A 222 -17.49 17.20 -10.29
C GLY A 222 -18.72 17.56 -9.45
N ARG A 223 -18.59 18.52 -8.53
CA ARG A 223 -19.70 18.96 -7.68
C ARG A 223 -20.67 19.78 -8.51
N LEU A 224 -21.95 19.41 -8.46
CA LEU A 224 -23.01 20.10 -9.21
C LEU A 224 -23.70 21.12 -8.29
N PRO A 225 -23.81 22.40 -8.69
CA PRO A 225 -24.53 23.41 -7.92
C PRO A 225 -26.02 23.06 -7.79
N ALA A 226 -26.62 23.40 -6.65
CA ALA A 226 -28.08 23.39 -6.45
C ALA A 226 -28.79 22.06 -6.77
N SER A 227 -28.22 20.93 -6.34
CA SER A 227 -28.96 19.66 -6.40
C SER A 227 -30.00 19.58 -5.27
N THR A 228 -31.10 18.89 -5.51
CA THR A 228 -32.17 18.72 -4.52
C THR A 228 -31.64 17.95 -3.32
N ASN A 229 -31.55 18.62 -2.17
CA ASN A 229 -31.22 17.97 -0.93
C ASN A 229 -32.44 17.17 -0.48
N ARG A 230 -32.33 15.84 -0.46
CA ARG A 230 -33.42 14.93 -0.08
C ARG A 230 -33.31 14.57 1.38
N SER A 231 -34.38 14.01 1.93
CA SER A 231 -34.40 13.60 3.34
C SER A 231 -33.31 12.56 3.60
N ILE A 232 -32.47 12.79 4.61
CA ILE A 232 -31.46 11.83 5.04
C ILE A 232 -32.07 10.47 5.38
N ASN A 233 -33.31 10.48 5.90
CA ASN A 233 -34.05 9.29 6.28
C ASN A 233 -34.24 8.28 5.12
N ASP A 234 -34.19 8.74 3.86
CA ASP A 234 -34.28 7.85 2.70
C ASP A 234 -33.08 6.90 2.61
N TYR A 235 -31.90 7.36 3.03
CA TYR A 235 -30.63 6.64 2.90
C TYR A 235 -30.32 5.74 4.09
N ILE A 236 -30.88 6.03 5.27
CA ILE A 236 -30.66 5.30 6.51
C ILE A 236 -31.05 3.83 6.36
N GLY A 237 -30.24 2.95 6.94
CA GLY A 237 -30.46 1.51 6.93
C GLY A 237 -29.19 0.70 6.79
N THR A 238 -29.36 -0.61 6.63
CA THR A 238 -28.26 -1.55 6.43
C THR A 238 -28.24 -2.03 4.99
N TYR A 239 -27.07 -1.98 4.37
CA TYR A 239 -26.83 -2.45 3.01
C TYR A 239 -25.83 -3.61 3.07
N ARG A 240 -26.02 -4.62 2.22
CA ARG A 240 -25.14 -5.80 2.14
C ARG A 240 -24.56 -5.94 0.75
N LEU A 241 -23.28 -6.31 0.67
CA LEU A 241 -22.62 -6.56 -0.60
C LEU A 241 -23.35 -7.69 -1.35
N ASN A 242 -23.69 -7.43 -2.61
CA ASN A 242 -24.33 -8.44 -3.44
C ASN A 242 -23.36 -9.64 -3.63
N GLY A 243 -23.84 -10.85 -3.33
CA GLY A 243 -23.02 -12.07 -3.36
C GLY A 243 -22.14 -12.32 -2.12
N TYR A 244 -22.08 -11.41 -1.16
CA TYR A 244 -21.33 -11.61 0.09
C TYR A 244 -21.97 -10.90 1.30
N GLU A 245 -22.92 -11.56 1.94
CA GLU A 245 -23.78 -10.93 2.97
C GLU A 245 -23.08 -10.47 4.24
N ASN A 246 -21.89 -11.00 4.52
CA ASN A 246 -21.12 -10.64 5.72
C ASN A 246 -20.46 -9.26 5.61
N PHE A 247 -20.40 -8.68 4.42
CA PHE A 247 -19.94 -7.30 4.24
C PHE A 247 -21.14 -6.36 4.30
N THR A 248 -21.26 -5.65 5.43
CA THR A 248 -22.34 -4.70 5.72
C THR A 248 -21.86 -3.25 5.72
N LEU A 249 -22.74 -2.36 5.26
CA LEU A 249 -22.64 -0.92 5.43
C LEU A 249 -23.85 -0.46 6.21
N TRP A 250 -23.63 0.18 7.35
CA TRP A 250 -24.69 0.74 8.17
C TRP A 250 -24.67 2.26 8.09
N PHE A 251 -25.78 2.85 7.67
CA PHE A 251 -25.97 4.29 7.58
C PHE A 251 -26.91 4.76 8.67
N GLN A 252 -26.50 5.77 9.43
CA GLN A 252 -27.29 6.41 10.49
C GLN A 252 -27.19 7.93 10.42
N PRO A 253 -28.18 8.69 10.92
CA PRO A 253 -28.06 10.14 11.05
C PRO A 253 -26.86 10.51 11.93
N HIS A 254 -26.18 11.61 11.61
CA HIS A 254 -25.14 12.12 12.49
C HIS A 254 -25.75 12.76 13.74
N GLU A 255 -25.23 12.45 14.93
CA GLU A 255 -25.80 12.85 16.22
C GLU A 255 -25.95 14.39 16.34
N ASP A 256 -24.90 15.13 15.97
CA ASP A 256 -24.87 16.59 16.15
C ASP A 256 -25.19 17.42 14.90
N ASN A 257 -25.42 16.79 13.74
CA ASN A 257 -25.57 17.51 12.48
C ASN A 257 -26.63 16.85 11.59
N ALA A 258 -27.81 17.47 11.55
CA ALA A 258 -28.96 16.98 10.82
C ALA A 258 -28.80 17.00 9.28
N GLU A 259 -27.70 17.54 8.74
CA GLU A 259 -27.38 17.52 7.30
C GLU A 259 -26.35 16.44 6.94
N LYS A 260 -25.83 15.71 7.93
CA LYS A 260 -24.81 14.68 7.75
C LYS A 260 -25.33 13.30 8.17
N MET A 261 -24.68 12.28 7.64
CA MET A 261 -24.89 10.90 8.06
C MET A 261 -23.55 10.22 8.36
N GLU A 262 -23.59 9.12 9.10
CA GLU A 262 -22.42 8.30 9.36
C GLU A 262 -22.55 6.98 8.61
N LEU A 263 -21.46 6.56 7.97
CA LEU A 263 -21.26 5.22 7.44
C LEU A 263 -20.39 4.43 8.40
N ILE A 264 -20.86 3.25 8.82
CA ILE A 264 -20.11 2.28 9.61
C ILE A 264 -19.96 1.01 8.78
N VAL A 265 -18.71 0.63 8.51
CA VAL A 265 -18.39 -0.59 7.76
C VAL A 265 -18.31 -1.78 8.72
N ASN A 266 -19.03 -2.87 8.41
CA ASN A 266 -19.00 -4.13 9.16
C ASN A 266 -19.25 -4.01 10.67
N ASN A 267 -20.06 -3.02 11.09
CA ASN A 267 -20.29 -2.67 12.49
C ASN A 267 -18.99 -2.40 13.28
N ARG A 268 -17.93 -1.94 12.61
CA ARG A 268 -16.65 -1.64 13.23
C ARG A 268 -16.54 -0.15 13.55
N PRO A 269 -16.47 0.25 14.83
CA PRO A 269 -16.39 1.67 15.21
C PRO A 269 -15.18 2.40 14.63
N ASN A 270 -14.07 1.68 14.38
CA ASN A 270 -12.86 2.23 13.77
C ASN A 270 -12.93 2.31 12.23
N GLN A 271 -14.03 1.87 11.61
CA GLN A 271 -14.32 2.02 10.19
C GLN A 271 -15.58 2.88 10.01
N LYS A 272 -15.56 4.04 10.67
CA LYS A 272 -16.64 5.04 10.66
C LYS A 272 -16.24 6.25 9.82
N HIS A 273 -17.15 6.69 8.97
CA HIS A 273 -16.98 7.83 8.07
C HIS A 273 -18.15 8.80 8.21
N VAL A 274 -17.85 10.08 8.37
CA VAL A 274 -18.88 11.14 8.32
C VAL A 274 -19.08 11.52 6.86
N LEU A 275 -20.32 11.45 6.40
CA LEU A 275 -20.73 11.72 5.04
C LEU A 275 -21.39 13.08 4.93
N SER A 276 -21.04 13.80 3.86
CA SER A 276 -21.67 15.05 3.46
C SER A 276 -22.36 14.86 2.10
N HIS A 277 -23.42 15.61 1.85
CA HIS A 277 -24.10 15.57 0.56
C HIS A 277 -23.17 16.07 -0.56
N TYR A 278 -23.11 15.34 -1.66
CA TYR A 278 -22.30 15.70 -2.82
C TYR A 278 -23.16 16.32 -3.92
N HIS A 279 -24.01 15.50 -4.54
CA HIS A 279 -25.08 15.92 -5.42
C HIS A 279 -26.12 14.80 -5.56
N PHE A 280 -27.38 15.14 -5.85
CA PHE A 280 -28.45 14.14 -6.07
C PHE A 280 -28.51 13.09 -4.94
N ASP A 281 -28.45 11.80 -5.28
CA ASP A 281 -28.36 10.66 -4.36
C ASP A 281 -26.91 10.20 -4.12
N VAL A 282 -25.94 11.10 -4.24
CA VAL A 282 -24.51 10.85 -4.02
C VAL A 282 -24.03 11.56 -2.76
N TRP A 283 -23.32 10.81 -1.93
CA TRP A 283 -22.73 11.27 -0.68
C TRP A 283 -21.22 11.03 -0.67
N GLU A 284 -20.49 11.84 0.08
CA GLU A 284 -19.04 11.81 0.08
C GLU A 284 -18.43 11.84 1.48
N PHE A 285 -17.26 11.24 1.63
CA PHE A 285 -16.43 11.30 2.85
C PHE A 285 -14.99 11.71 2.51
N ALA A 286 -14.81 12.51 1.46
CA ALA A 286 -13.48 12.99 1.12
C ALA A 286 -12.95 13.94 2.19
N LEU A 287 -11.63 14.07 2.20
CA LEU A 287 -10.90 14.80 3.22
C LEU A 287 -10.53 16.18 2.69
N ALA A 288 -10.48 17.17 3.57
CA ALA A 288 -10.29 18.57 3.18
C ALA A 288 -8.83 18.87 2.78
N SER A 289 -7.89 17.99 3.14
CA SER A 289 -6.48 18.19 2.84
C SER A 289 -5.69 16.90 2.69
N TYR A 290 -4.53 17.01 2.03
CA TYR A 290 -3.57 15.91 1.93
C TYR A 290 -3.06 15.45 3.32
N ASN A 291 -2.90 16.35 4.28
CA ASN A 291 -2.51 15.97 5.64
C ASN A 291 -3.57 15.09 6.32
N GLU A 292 -4.87 15.38 6.13
CA GLU A 292 -5.93 14.51 6.63
C GLU A 292 -5.93 13.16 5.92
N TYR A 293 -5.70 13.15 4.60
CA TYR A 293 -5.54 11.93 3.81
C TYR A 293 -4.45 11.00 4.36
N LEU A 294 -3.29 11.57 4.70
CA LEU A 294 -2.20 10.85 5.34
C LEU A 294 -2.58 10.35 6.74
N LYS A 295 -3.20 11.20 7.58
CA LYS A 295 -3.62 10.82 8.95
C LYS A 295 -4.64 9.69 8.98
N LYS A 296 -5.51 9.61 7.97
CA LYS A 296 -6.52 8.55 7.86
C LYS A 296 -5.96 7.25 7.29
N GLY A 297 -4.73 7.27 6.77
CA GLY A 297 -4.13 6.09 6.14
C GLY A 297 -4.85 5.66 4.87
N TYR A 298 -5.40 6.61 4.11
CA TYR A 298 -6.14 6.34 2.88
C TYR A 298 -5.23 6.18 1.65
N GLY A 299 -3.96 5.80 1.85
CA GLY A 299 -2.96 5.67 0.79
C GLY A 299 -3.34 4.75 -0.37
N THR A 300 -4.34 3.88 -0.18
CA THR A 300 -4.88 2.96 -1.20
C THR A 300 -6.03 3.56 -2.02
N TYR A 301 -6.56 4.72 -1.64
CA TYR A 301 -7.62 5.42 -2.38
C TYR A 301 -6.92 6.31 -3.42
N GLU A 302 -6.84 5.83 -4.64
CA GLU A 302 -6.10 6.48 -5.72
C GLU A 302 -6.97 7.37 -6.62
N SER A 303 -8.31 7.31 -6.44
CA SER A 303 -9.28 8.06 -7.23
C SER A 303 -10.33 8.75 -6.36
N TYR A 304 -10.78 9.94 -6.78
CA TYR A 304 -11.84 10.68 -6.11
C TYR A 304 -13.16 9.90 -5.99
N VAL A 305 -13.47 9.03 -6.97
CA VAL A 305 -14.73 8.26 -6.99
C VAL A 305 -14.82 7.23 -5.86
N GLU A 306 -13.69 6.83 -5.27
CA GLU A 306 -13.66 5.88 -4.15
C GLU A 306 -14.14 6.52 -2.84
N PHE A 307 -14.26 7.85 -2.80
CA PHE A 307 -14.86 8.59 -1.68
C PHE A 307 -16.34 8.91 -1.91
N LEU A 308 -16.93 8.44 -3.01
CA LEU A 308 -18.33 8.66 -3.36
C LEU A 308 -19.16 7.40 -3.12
N ILE A 309 -20.31 7.59 -2.49
CA ILE A 309 -21.35 6.58 -2.30
C ILE A 309 -22.56 7.02 -3.12
N SER A 310 -22.90 6.24 -4.15
CA SER A 310 -24.00 6.55 -5.06
C SER A 310 -25.20 5.66 -4.76
N PHE A 311 -26.27 6.24 -4.21
CA PHE A 311 -27.49 5.48 -3.92
C PHE A 311 -28.39 5.40 -5.15
N GLN A 312 -29.06 4.25 -5.30
CA GLN A 312 -29.94 3.95 -6.41
C GLN A 312 -31.39 3.95 -5.94
N ARG A 313 -32.20 4.79 -6.58
CA ARG A 313 -33.64 4.82 -6.39
C ARG A 313 -34.36 3.96 -7.40
N HIS A 314 -35.37 3.27 -6.90
CA HIS A 314 -36.33 2.55 -7.72
C HIS A 314 -37.42 3.50 -8.25
N THR A 315 -38.27 3.01 -9.16
CA THR A 315 -39.34 3.79 -9.80
C THR A 315 -40.39 4.32 -8.84
N ASP A 316 -40.50 3.74 -7.65
CA ASP A 316 -41.38 4.18 -6.56
C ASP A 316 -40.76 5.28 -5.68
N GLY A 317 -39.55 5.74 -6.01
CA GLY A 317 -38.81 6.78 -5.28
C GLY A 317 -38.02 6.25 -4.07
N THR A 318 -38.11 4.96 -3.74
CA THR A 318 -37.40 4.36 -2.60
C THR A 318 -35.95 4.01 -2.94
N ILE A 319 -35.05 4.13 -1.97
CA ILE A 319 -33.66 3.69 -2.09
C ILE A 319 -33.59 2.18 -1.84
N ARG A 320 -33.08 1.41 -2.80
CA ARG A 320 -32.98 -0.05 -2.69
C ARG A 320 -31.57 -0.59 -2.79
N ALA A 321 -30.65 0.20 -3.33
CA ALA A 321 -29.26 -0.20 -3.47
C ALA A 321 -28.34 1.03 -3.42
N LEU A 322 -27.04 0.77 -3.37
CA LEU A 322 -26.00 1.74 -3.61
C LEU A 322 -24.85 1.08 -4.37
N THR A 323 -24.06 1.92 -5.03
CA THR A 323 -22.77 1.56 -5.60
C THR A 323 -21.67 2.30 -4.85
N TRP A 324 -20.57 1.61 -4.58
CA TRP A 324 -19.33 2.19 -4.08
C TRP A 324 -18.18 1.68 -4.94
N CYS A 325 -17.33 2.59 -5.43
CA CYS A 325 -16.09 2.20 -6.12
C CYS A 325 -15.04 1.79 -5.09
N LEU A 326 -14.60 0.53 -5.14
CA LEU A 326 -13.53 -0.01 -4.31
C LEU A 326 -12.44 -0.57 -5.22
N ASP A 327 -11.21 -0.05 -5.14
CA ASP A 327 -10.07 -0.50 -5.96
C ASP A 327 -10.38 -0.44 -7.47
N GLY A 328 -10.99 0.67 -7.89
CA GLY A 328 -11.39 0.89 -9.28
C GLY A 328 -12.60 0.06 -9.77
N MET A 329 -13.23 -0.72 -8.88
CA MET A 329 -14.36 -1.58 -9.21
C MET A 329 -15.65 -1.09 -8.54
N ASP A 330 -16.70 -0.90 -9.33
CA ASP A 330 -18.03 -0.59 -8.81
C ASP A 330 -18.65 -1.83 -8.15
N VAL A 331 -18.79 -1.80 -6.84
CA VAL A 331 -19.47 -2.85 -6.07
C VAL A 331 -20.85 -2.39 -5.63
N VAL A 332 -21.83 -3.30 -5.72
CA VAL A 332 -23.24 -2.99 -5.43
C VAL A 332 -23.64 -3.58 -4.09
N PHE A 333 -24.25 -2.75 -3.25
CA PHE A 333 -24.87 -3.17 -1.99
C PHE A 333 -26.38 -2.99 -2.05
N THR A 334 -27.12 -3.97 -1.57
CA THR A 334 -28.60 -3.93 -1.55
C THR A 334 -29.09 -3.60 -0.15
N LYS A 335 -30.06 -2.69 -0.05
CA LYS A 335 -30.73 -2.32 1.20
C LYS A 335 -31.52 -3.53 1.72
N ARG A 336 -31.44 -3.79 3.02
CA ARG A 336 -32.32 -4.73 3.72
C ARG A 336 -33.47 -3.94 4.33
N ASP A 337 -34.68 -4.47 4.17
CA ASP A 337 -35.86 -4.00 4.91
C ASP A 337 -35.73 -4.29 6.42
#